data_AF-A0A535Q9U3-F1
#
_entry.id   AF-A0A535Q9U3-F1
#
_cell.length_a   1.000
_cell.length_b   1.000
_cell.length_c   1.000
_cell.angle_alpha   90.00
_cell.angle_beta   90.00
_cell.angle_gamma   90.00
#
_symmetry.space_group_name_H-M   'P 1'
#
loop_
_entity.id
_entity.type
_entity.pdbx_description
1 polymer ?
#
loop_
_entity_poly.entity_id
_entity_poly.type
_entity_poly.pdbx_seq_one_letter_code
_entity_poly.pdbx_strand_id
1 'polypeptide(L)'
;MCLLGIVAHFFGICYYTPQVSLVRSCRAIGLGCATLAYPFEIEEEELRAEVAALNDDANTDGVVLLLPLPAHIRQRIVTDDLRPEKDVDGLGSRNAGNLLLGFPSFIPSTADAMLAVLRDADLSVAGSNAVVVGRSNIGGKPVALVLLRQDATITICHSYTQDLASITRSADILVVSTGRPGSITADMVKPGAIVLDAGINTVNGKVVGDIDFAGVKEVASFLTPVPGGLGPLTHLMLIRHTLLGPQ
;
A
#
# COMPACT_ATOMS: atom_id res chain seq x y z
N MET A 1 11.08 -20.73 -12.38
CA MET A 1 10.17 -20.82 -11.22
C MET A 1 10.39 -19.53 -10.47
N CYS A 2 9.40 -18.62 -10.42
CA CYS A 2 9.54 -17.41 -9.63
C CYS A 2 9.04 -17.69 -8.21
N LEU A 3 9.86 -17.48 -7.18
CA LEU A 3 9.48 -17.69 -5.78
C LEU A 3 9.30 -16.36 -5.07
N LEU A 4 8.09 -16.15 -4.57
CA LEU A 4 7.78 -15.08 -3.64
C LEU A 4 7.98 -15.60 -2.20
N GLY A 5 8.98 -15.08 -1.51
CA GLY A 5 9.20 -15.31 -0.08
C GLY A 5 8.38 -14.34 0.76
N ILE A 6 7.50 -14.84 1.63
CA ILE A 6 6.79 -14.01 2.61
C ILE A 6 7.52 -14.13 3.93
N VAL A 7 8.09 -13.03 4.40
CA VAL A 7 8.86 -12.97 5.63
C VAL A 7 8.03 -12.30 6.69
N ALA A 8 7.85 -13.02 7.79
CA ALA A 8 7.33 -12.51 9.04
C ALA A 8 5.81 -12.41 9.14
N HIS A 9 5.16 -13.58 9.23
CA HIS A 9 3.93 -13.69 10.00
C HIS A 9 4.27 -13.95 11.47
N PHE A 10 3.83 -13.08 12.37
CA PHE A 10 4.01 -13.24 13.82
C PHE A 10 2.75 -13.80 14.46
N PHE A 11 2.86 -14.94 15.13
CA PHE A 11 1.74 -15.51 15.89
C PHE A 11 1.27 -14.50 16.95
N GLY A 12 -0.03 -14.13 16.92
CA GLY A 12 -0.62 -13.18 17.89
C GLY A 12 -0.94 -11.79 17.32
N ILE A 13 -0.47 -11.45 16.11
CA ILE A 13 -0.92 -10.24 15.40
C ILE A 13 -2.09 -10.63 14.48
N CYS A 14 -3.24 -9.97 14.65
CA CYS A 14 -4.54 -10.32 14.05
C CYS A 14 -4.67 -10.08 12.52
N TYR A 15 -3.60 -10.22 11.73
CA TYR A 15 -3.60 -10.07 10.26
C TYR A 15 -3.47 -11.42 9.55
N TYR A 16 -4.25 -12.42 9.98
CA TYR A 16 -4.22 -13.77 9.39
C TYR A 16 -4.77 -13.82 7.95
N THR A 17 -5.57 -12.84 7.54
CA THR A 17 -6.35 -12.84 6.29
C THR A 17 -5.58 -12.45 5.01
N PRO A 18 -4.70 -11.42 4.98
CA PRO A 18 -4.00 -11.00 3.77
C PRO A 18 -3.09 -12.08 3.20
N GLN A 19 -2.36 -12.79 4.08
CA GLN A 19 -1.37 -13.79 3.69
C GLN A 19 -2.00 -14.99 2.96
N VAL A 20 -3.14 -15.49 3.46
CA VAL A 20 -3.87 -16.60 2.83
C VAL A 20 -4.32 -16.23 1.42
N SER A 21 -4.72 -14.98 1.20
CA SER A 21 -5.15 -14.51 -0.11
C SER A 21 -3.98 -14.39 -1.10
N LEU A 22 -2.85 -13.81 -0.68
CA LEU A 22 -1.68 -13.66 -1.55
C LEU A 22 -1.11 -15.02 -1.99
N VAL A 23 -0.94 -15.95 -1.04
CA VAL A 23 -0.46 -17.32 -1.32
C VAL A 23 -1.42 -18.04 -2.28
N ARG A 24 -2.73 -17.87 -2.09
CA ARG A 24 -3.75 -18.44 -3.00
C ARG A 24 -3.62 -17.85 -4.41
N SER A 25 -3.46 -16.53 -4.54
CA SER A 25 -3.27 -15.87 -5.84
C SER A 25 -2.00 -16.34 -6.54
N CYS A 26 -0.89 -16.50 -5.81
CA CYS A 26 0.35 -17.04 -6.36
C CYS A 26 0.14 -18.47 -6.91
N ARG A 27 -0.47 -19.36 -6.10
CA ARG A 27 -0.75 -20.75 -6.51
C ARG A 27 -1.67 -20.83 -7.72
N ALA A 28 -2.66 -19.95 -7.81
CA ALA A 28 -3.62 -19.93 -8.92
C ALA A 28 -2.96 -19.67 -10.29
N ILE A 29 -1.81 -18.99 -10.31
CA ILE A 29 -1.04 -18.72 -11.53
C ILE A 29 0.23 -19.57 -11.66
N GLY A 30 0.42 -20.57 -10.79
CA GLY A 30 1.60 -21.43 -10.80
C GLY A 30 2.88 -20.76 -10.26
N LEU A 31 2.77 -19.65 -9.54
CA LEU A 31 3.89 -18.98 -8.87
C LEU A 31 4.23 -19.70 -7.56
N GLY A 32 5.53 -19.97 -7.36
CA GLY A 32 6.01 -20.48 -6.08
C GLY A 32 5.82 -19.40 -5.01
N CYS A 33 5.26 -19.77 -3.86
CA CYS A 33 5.16 -18.84 -2.73
C CYS A 33 5.45 -19.58 -1.43
N ALA A 34 6.54 -19.18 -0.77
CA ALA A 34 6.96 -19.71 0.52
C ALA A 34 6.51 -18.75 1.62
N THR A 35 5.97 -19.31 2.70
CA THR A 35 5.57 -18.55 3.88
C THR A 35 6.50 -18.88 5.04
N LEU A 36 7.14 -17.86 5.59
CA LEU A 36 7.95 -17.94 6.80
C LEU A 36 7.21 -17.26 7.95
N ALA A 37 6.93 -18.03 8.99
CA ALA A 37 6.23 -17.59 10.18
C ALA A 37 7.14 -17.74 11.40
N TYR A 38 7.19 -16.70 12.22
CA TYR A 38 8.07 -16.62 13.38
C TYR A 38 7.25 -16.33 14.65
N PRO A 39 7.73 -16.70 15.84
CA PRO A 39 7.09 -16.31 17.10
C PRO A 39 7.08 -14.79 17.24
N PHE A 40 6.13 -14.25 18.00
CA PHE A 40 6.09 -12.80 18.28
C PHE A 40 7.39 -12.34 18.95
N GLU A 41 7.99 -13.20 19.76
CA GLU A 41 9.18 -12.97 20.58
C GLU A 41 10.50 -13.04 19.80
N ILE A 42 10.49 -13.33 18.49
CA ILE A 42 11.71 -13.37 17.68
C ILE A 42 12.54 -12.08 17.86
N GLU A 43 13.84 -12.25 18.02
CA GLU A 43 14.75 -11.12 18.18
C GLU A 43 15.00 -10.42 16.84
N GLU A 44 15.29 -9.12 16.89
CA GLU A 44 15.57 -8.35 15.67
C GLU A 44 16.73 -8.97 14.87
N GLU A 45 17.80 -9.40 15.54
CA GLU A 45 18.97 -9.99 14.86
C GLU A 45 18.65 -11.32 14.18
N GLU A 46 17.78 -12.14 14.79
CA GLU A 46 17.31 -13.40 14.19
C GLU A 46 16.50 -13.13 12.92
N LEU A 47 15.56 -12.18 12.96
CA LEU A 47 14.79 -11.81 11.77
C LEU A 47 15.68 -11.22 10.67
N ARG A 48 16.70 -10.44 11.01
CA ARG A 48 17.68 -9.90 10.04
C ARG A 48 18.49 -11.00 9.39
N ALA A 49 18.88 -12.04 10.13
CA ALA A 49 19.57 -13.20 9.59
C ALA A 49 18.71 -13.97 8.57
N GLU A 50 17.41 -14.11 8.83
CA GLU A 50 16.46 -14.71 7.89
C GLU A 50 16.31 -13.89 6.61
N VAL A 51 16.21 -12.57 6.72
CA VAL A 51 16.21 -11.66 5.56
C VAL A 51 17.52 -11.79 4.76
N ALA A 52 18.67 -11.89 5.43
CA ALA A 52 19.96 -12.10 4.79
C ALA A 52 20.03 -13.44 4.03
N ALA A 53 19.51 -14.52 4.61
CA ALA A 53 19.43 -15.82 3.92
C ALA A 53 18.58 -15.75 2.65
N LEU A 54 17.45 -15.03 2.69
CA LEU A 54 16.58 -14.84 1.53
C LEU A 54 17.17 -13.90 0.49
N ASN A 55 17.97 -12.93 0.91
CA ASN A 55 18.81 -12.20 -0.01
C ASN A 55 19.65 -13.19 -0.80
N ASP A 56 20.43 -14.06 -0.16
CA ASP A 56 21.37 -14.93 -0.86
C ASP A 56 20.75 -16.12 -1.62
N ASP A 57 19.48 -16.47 -1.35
CA ASP A 57 18.79 -17.52 -2.09
C ASP A 57 18.51 -17.15 -3.55
N ALA A 58 19.19 -17.81 -4.48
CA ALA A 58 19.02 -17.61 -5.93
C ALA A 58 17.63 -18.05 -6.45
N ASN A 59 16.86 -18.81 -5.66
CA ASN A 59 15.51 -19.21 -6.04
C ASN A 59 14.44 -18.21 -5.60
N THR A 60 14.79 -17.22 -4.76
CA THR A 60 13.86 -16.20 -4.25
C THR A 60 13.98 -14.92 -5.06
N ASP A 61 12.96 -14.56 -5.83
CA ASP A 61 12.97 -13.36 -6.69
C ASP A 61 12.41 -12.13 -5.97
N GLY A 62 11.50 -12.35 -5.03
CA GLY A 62 10.83 -11.28 -4.30
C GLY A 62 10.55 -11.65 -2.86
N VAL A 63 10.65 -10.67 -1.97
CA VAL A 63 10.39 -10.79 -0.55
C VAL A 63 9.34 -9.76 -0.14
N VAL A 64 8.31 -10.23 0.57
CA VAL A 64 7.28 -9.38 1.18
C VAL A 64 7.42 -9.47 2.70
N LEU A 65 7.72 -8.34 3.33
CA LEU A 65 7.69 -8.20 4.78
C LEU A 65 6.29 -7.77 5.21
N LEU A 66 5.57 -8.63 5.93
CA LEU A 66 4.23 -8.28 6.41
C LEU A 66 4.32 -7.32 7.59
N LEU A 67 3.69 -6.16 7.46
CA LEU A 67 3.68 -5.10 8.46
C LEU A 67 2.34 -5.04 9.22
N PRO A 68 2.34 -4.55 10.48
CA PRO A 68 3.50 -4.09 11.24
C PRO A 68 4.33 -5.24 11.83
N LEU A 69 5.63 -5.01 12.01
CA LEU A 69 6.47 -5.89 12.83
C LEU A 69 6.17 -5.67 14.34
N PRO A 70 6.51 -6.62 15.23
CA PRO A 70 6.49 -6.42 16.66
C PRO A 70 7.22 -5.14 17.09
N ALA A 71 6.68 -4.47 18.11
CA ALA A 71 7.16 -3.14 18.49
C ALA A 71 8.63 -3.11 18.99
N HIS A 72 9.17 -4.24 19.45
CA HIS A 72 10.59 -4.35 19.83
C HIS A 72 11.53 -4.50 18.64
N ILE A 73 11.01 -4.73 17.43
CA ILE A 73 11.79 -4.85 16.20
C ILE A 73 11.74 -3.53 15.46
N ARG A 74 12.91 -2.98 15.14
CA ARG A 74 13.03 -1.75 14.35
C ARG A 74 12.77 -2.09 12.89
N GLN A 75 11.53 -1.89 12.46
CA GLN A 75 11.09 -2.11 11.07
C GLN A 75 12.09 -1.59 10.04
N ARG A 76 12.56 -0.34 10.20
CA ARG A 76 13.50 0.28 9.25
C ARG A 76 14.76 -0.54 9.04
N ILE A 77 15.32 -1.11 10.11
CA ILE A 77 16.57 -1.88 10.04
C ILE A 77 16.33 -3.15 9.21
N VAL A 78 15.24 -3.87 9.49
CA VAL A 78 14.88 -5.10 8.76
C VAL A 78 14.56 -4.80 7.28
N THR A 79 13.83 -3.73 7.00
CA THR A 79 13.51 -3.35 5.61
C THR A 79 14.72 -2.86 4.82
N ASP A 80 15.70 -2.22 5.48
CA ASP A 80 16.92 -1.73 4.81
C ASP A 80 17.95 -2.87 4.59
N ASP A 81 17.88 -3.96 5.35
CA ASP A 81 18.69 -5.17 5.10
C ASP A 81 18.19 -5.97 3.89
N LEU A 82 16.92 -5.84 3.50
CA LEU A 82 16.39 -6.47 2.30
C LEU A 82 16.95 -5.78 1.06
N ARG A 83 17.56 -6.55 0.15
CA ARG A 83 18.14 -5.99 -1.08
C ARG A 83 17.05 -5.32 -1.93
N PRO A 84 17.30 -4.13 -2.50
CA PRO A 84 16.29 -3.38 -3.25
C PRO A 84 15.66 -4.16 -4.40
N GLU A 85 16.44 -5.05 -5.02
CA GLU A 85 16.01 -5.90 -6.15
C GLU A 85 15.07 -7.03 -5.72
N LYS A 86 15.01 -7.36 -4.43
CA LYS A 86 14.08 -8.34 -3.84
C LYS A 86 12.97 -7.69 -3.01
N ASP A 87 13.06 -6.40 -2.72
CA ASP A 87 12.01 -5.63 -2.03
C ASP A 87 10.85 -5.31 -2.99
N VAL A 88 10.05 -6.33 -3.30
CA VAL A 88 8.93 -6.24 -4.25
C VAL A 88 7.76 -5.41 -3.71
N ASP A 89 7.80 -4.97 -2.45
CA ASP A 89 6.83 -4.01 -1.91
C ASP A 89 7.41 -2.58 -1.82
N GLY A 90 8.65 -2.36 -2.25
CA GLY A 90 9.26 -1.03 -2.35
C GLY A 90 9.33 -0.25 -1.02
N LEU A 91 9.43 -0.96 0.10
CA LEU A 91 9.35 -0.35 1.44
C LEU A 91 10.71 0.06 2.00
N GLY A 92 11.81 -0.49 1.48
CA GLY A 92 13.17 -0.15 1.89
C GLY A 92 13.55 1.27 1.49
N SER A 93 14.45 1.90 2.26
CA SER A 93 14.82 3.31 2.06
C SER A 93 15.39 3.58 0.66
N ARG A 94 16.02 2.58 0.03
CA ARG A 94 16.58 2.68 -1.32
C ARG A 94 15.50 2.79 -2.39
N ASN A 95 14.50 1.92 -2.38
CA ASN A 95 13.36 1.98 -3.30
C ASN A 95 12.53 3.25 -3.06
N ALA A 96 12.30 3.63 -1.80
CA ALA A 96 11.63 4.88 -1.47
C ALA A 96 12.39 6.14 -1.97
N GLY A 97 13.73 6.13 -1.87
CA GLY A 97 14.59 7.19 -2.39
C GLY A 97 14.55 7.27 -3.91
N ASN A 98 14.60 6.13 -4.60
CA ASN A 98 14.45 6.06 -6.04
C ASN A 98 13.07 6.55 -6.50
N LEU A 99 11.99 6.16 -5.80
CA LEU A 99 10.64 6.68 -6.03
C LEU A 99 10.63 8.21 -5.97
N LEU A 100 11.19 8.80 -4.91
CA LEU A 100 11.29 10.25 -4.75
C LEU A 100 12.09 10.93 -5.88
N LEU A 101 13.22 10.34 -6.28
CA LEU A 101 14.14 10.94 -7.27
C LEU A 101 13.73 10.71 -8.73
N GLY A 102 12.71 9.89 -8.99
CA GLY A 102 12.32 9.56 -10.36
C GLY A 102 13.10 8.39 -10.98
N PHE A 103 13.89 7.66 -10.19
CA PHE A 103 14.63 6.50 -10.69
C PHE A 103 13.78 5.23 -10.73
N PRO A 104 14.17 4.22 -11.54
CA PRO A 104 13.53 2.93 -11.53
C PRO A 104 13.62 2.26 -10.16
N SER A 105 12.50 1.73 -9.68
CA SER A 105 12.40 1.04 -8.38
C SER A 105 11.08 0.32 -8.24
N PHE A 106 11.03 -0.64 -7.32
CA PHE A 106 9.73 -1.06 -6.80
C PHE A 106 9.07 0.11 -6.07
N ILE A 107 7.80 0.35 -6.36
CA ILE A 107 6.97 1.30 -5.61
C ILE A 107 6.06 0.52 -4.65
N PRO A 108 5.62 1.13 -3.54
CA PRO A 108 4.66 0.51 -2.63
C PRO A 108 3.43 -0.02 -3.35
N SER A 109 3.09 -1.30 -3.11
CA SER A 109 2.04 -2.02 -3.84
C SER A 109 0.67 -1.33 -3.76
N THR A 110 0.37 -0.68 -2.64
CA THR A 110 -0.86 0.14 -2.49
C THR A 110 -0.89 1.33 -3.45
N ALA A 111 0.26 1.96 -3.70
CA ALA A 111 0.36 3.09 -4.63
C ALA A 111 0.21 2.61 -6.09
N ASP A 112 0.85 1.50 -6.48
CA ASP A 112 0.64 0.95 -7.84
C ASP A 112 -0.79 0.43 -8.04
N ALA A 113 -1.42 -0.12 -7.00
CA ALA A 113 -2.82 -0.55 -7.06
C ALA A 113 -3.76 0.61 -7.38
N MET A 114 -3.53 1.80 -6.80
CA MET A 114 -4.30 3.00 -7.14
C MET A 114 -4.07 3.45 -8.57
N LEU A 115 -2.82 3.46 -9.04
CA LEU A 115 -2.55 3.78 -10.44
C LEU A 115 -3.22 2.78 -11.38
N ALA A 116 -3.24 1.49 -11.03
CA ALA A 116 -3.93 0.47 -11.79
C ALA A 116 -5.43 0.74 -11.86
N VAL A 117 -6.08 1.11 -10.75
CA VAL A 117 -7.51 1.52 -10.76
C VAL A 117 -7.75 2.73 -11.66
N LEU A 118 -6.93 3.77 -11.54
CA LEU A 118 -7.06 4.99 -12.35
C LEU A 118 -6.91 4.70 -13.84
N ARG A 119 -5.93 3.87 -14.22
CA ARG A 119 -5.70 3.44 -15.62
C ARG A 119 -6.84 2.59 -16.15
N ASP A 120 -7.30 1.60 -15.38
CA ASP A 120 -8.36 0.67 -15.80
C ASP A 120 -9.70 1.40 -15.98
N ALA A 121 -9.98 2.40 -15.15
CA ALA A 121 -11.17 3.24 -15.22
C ALA A 121 -11.06 4.41 -16.22
N ASP A 122 -9.96 4.52 -16.97
CA ASP A 122 -9.68 5.62 -17.92
C ASP A 122 -9.81 7.02 -17.29
N LEU A 123 -9.33 7.17 -16.06
CA LEU A 123 -9.40 8.41 -15.28
C LEU A 123 -8.10 9.22 -15.44
N SER A 124 -8.23 10.44 -15.96
CA SER A 124 -7.08 11.34 -16.18
C SER A 124 -6.48 11.84 -14.87
N VAL A 125 -5.15 11.71 -14.74
CA VAL A 125 -4.38 12.21 -13.59
C VAL A 125 -3.64 13.52 -13.92
N ALA A 126 -3.14 13.64 -15.16
CA ALA A 126 -2.36 14.80 -15.58
C ALA A 126 -3.15 16.10 -15.44
N GLY A 127 -2.54 17.09 -14.78
CA GLY A 127 -3.15 18.41 -14.52
C GLY A 127 -4.19 18.44 -13.42
N SER A 128 -4.55 17.30 -12.80
CA SER A 128 -5.51 17.25 -11.70
C SER A 128 -4.94 17.84 -10.40
N ASN A 129 -5.81 18.41 -9.57
CA ASN A 129 -5.48 18.72 -8.18
C ASN A 129 -5.75 17.49 -7.30
N ALA A 130 -4.71 16.78 -6.91
CA ALA A 130 -4.80 15.60 -6.05
C ALA A 130 -4.51 15.96 -4.58
N VAL A 131 -5.44 15.60 -3.69
CA VAL A 131 -5.29 15.74 -2.25
C VAL A 131 -5.17 14.36 -1.62
N VAL A 132 -4.09 14.14 -0.88
CA VAL A 132 -3.83 12.89 -0.15
C VAL A 132 -3.98 13.12 1.34
N VAL A 133 -4.96 12.50 1.98
CA VAL A 133 -5.19 12.56 3.43
C VAL A 133 -4.55 11.35 4.09
N GLY A 134 -3.37 11.58 4.69
CA GLY A 134 -2.52 10.52 5.23
C GLY A 134 -1.09 10.66 4.72
N ARG A 135 -0.11 10.37 5.57
CA ARG A 135 1.33 10.51 5.26
C ARG A 135 2.18 9.33 5.73
N SER A 136 1.58 8.14 5.79
CA SER A 136 2.31 6.91 6.08
C SER A 136 3.33 6.62 4.98
N ASN A 137 4.40 5.89 5.32
CA ASN A 137 5.42 5.50 4.36
C ASN A 137 4.95 4.39 3.41
N ILE A 138 3.88 3.67 3.75
CA ILE A 138 3.34 2.54 2.97
C ILE A 138 2.10 2.92 2.14
N GLY A 139 1.53 4.10 2.37
CA GLY A 139 0.28 4.54 1.74
C GLY A 139 0.37 5.98 1.25
N GLY A 140 0.13 6.95 2.14
CA GLY A 140 -0.05 8.35 1.73
C GLY A 140 1.13 8.98 0.98
N LYS A 141 2.35 8.89 1.51
CA LYS A 141 3.54 9.47 0.83
C LYS A 141 3.83 8.84 -0.53
N PRO A 142 3.89 7.51 -0.68
CA PRO A 142 4.16 6.92 -1.99
C PRO A 142 3.03 7.22 -2.99
N VAL A 143 1.76 7.24 -2.57
CA VAL A 143 0.65 7.64 -3.45
C VAL A 143 0.84 9.07 -3.97
N ALA A 144 1.17 10.00 -3.09
CA ALA A 144 1.47 11.39 -3.48
C ALA A 144 2.60 11.46 -4.52
N LEU A 145 3.68 10.70 -4.33
CA LEU A 145 4.82 10.68 -5.27
C LEU A 145 4.46 10.07 -6.62
N VAL A 146 3.67 9.00 -6.66
CA VAL A 146 3.29 8.39 -7.94
C VAL A 146 2.28 9.24 -8.70
N LEU A 147 1.35 9.93 -8.02
CA LEU A 147 0.45 10.89 -8.66
C LEU A 147 1.21 12.10 -9.19
N LEU A 148 2.23 12.58 -8.44
CA LEU A 148 3.12 13.64 -8.91
C LEU A 148 3.86 13.24 -10.20
N ARG A 149 4.33 11.98 -10.29
CA ARG A 149 4.94 11.43 -11.51
C ARG A 149 3.97 11.31 -12.69
N GLN A 150 2.66 11.39 -12.44
CA GLN A 150 1.59 11.41 -13.45
C GLN A 150 1.07 12.83 -13.70
N ASP A 151 1.90 13.84 -13.43
CA ASP A 151 1.63 15.27 -13.68
C ASP A 151 0.47 15.87 -12.87
N ALA A 152 0.10 15.27 -11.73
CA ALA A 152 -0.87 15.88 -10.80
C ALA A 152 -0.21 16.95 -9.91
N THR A 153 -0.96 17.99 -9.56
CA THR A 153 -0.62 18.91 -8.46
C THR A 153 -0.99 18.25 -7.13
N ILE A 154 -0.05 18.21 -6.18
CA ILE A 154 -0.23 17.43 -4.94
C ILE A 154 -0.36 18.31 -3.71
N THR A 155 -1.37 18.02 -2.88
CA THR A 155 -1.45 18.46 -1.48
C THR A 155 -1.50 17.26 -0.53
N ILE A 156 -0.60 17.21 0.46
CA ILE A 156 -0.61 16.16 1.49
C ILE A 156 -1.18 16.70 2.80
N CYS A 157 -2.29 16.12 3.25
CA CYS A 157 -2.95 16.42 4.51
C CYS A 157 -2.63 15.37 5.59
N HIS A 158 -2.73 15.75 6.86
CA HIS A 158 -2.50 14.88 8.01
C HIS A 158 -3.23 15.41 9.26
N SER A 159 -3.03 14.75 10.41
CA SER A 159 -3.69 15.06 11.69
C SER A 159 -3.46 16.47 12.26
N TYR A 160 -2.59 17.28 11.65
CA TYR A 160 -2.30 18.66 12.07
C TYR A 160 -2.74 19.68 11.01
N THR A 161 -3.30 19.22 9.89
CA THR A 161 -3.85 20.07 8.85
C THR A 161 -5.03 20.86 9.43
N GLN A 162 -4.93 22.18 9.32
CA GLN A 162 -6.03 23.08 9.68
C GLN A 162 -7.05 23.09 8.54
N ASP A 163 -8.34 23.10 8.90
CA ASP A 163 -9.45 23.13 7.95
C ASP A 163 -9.33 22.07 6.82
N LEU A 164 -9.22 20.81 7.24
CA LEU A 164 -9.10 19.67 6.32
C LEU A 164 -10.22 19.68 5.26
N ALA A 165 -11.45 19.99 5.67
CA ALA A 165 -12.62 19.96 4.80
C ALA A 165 -12.51 20.98 3.66
N SER A 166 -11.98 22.17 3.91
CA SER A 166 -11.75 23.17 2.86
C SER A 166 -10.74 22.68 1.82
N ILE A 167 -9.66 22.04 2.28
CA ILE A 167 -8.62 21.51 1.39
C ILE A 167 -9.14 20.34 0.56
N THR A 168 -9.82 19.37 1.18
CA THR A 168 -10.33 18.19 0.47
C THR A 168 -11.43 18.54 -0.55
N ARG A 169 -12.21 19.61 -0.31
CA ARG A 169 -13.19 20.14 -1.28
C ARG A 169 -12.56 20.73 -2.55
N SER A 170 -11.25 20.96 -2.57
CA SER A 170 -10.55 21.39 -3.78
C SER A 170 -10.12 20.23 -4.69
N ALA A 171 -10.17 19.00 -4.19
CA ALA A 171 -9.58 17.82 -4.82
C ALA A 171 -10.37 17.34 -6.05
N ASP A 172 -9.71 17.23 -7.19
CA ASP A 172 -10.20 16.45 -8.33
C ASP A 172 -10.02 14.95 -8.06
N ILE A 173 -8.89 14.60 -7.44
CA ILE A 173 -8.57 13.25 -6.95
C ILE A 173 -8.34 13.33 -5.44
N LEU A 174 -9.20 12.67 -4.66
CA LEU A 174 -9.07 12.56 -3.22
C LEU A 174 -8.62 11.16 -2.83
N VAL A 175 -7.45 11.05 -2.22
CA VAL A 175 -6.93 9.79 -1.66
C VAL A 175 -7.03 9.83 -0.14
N VAL A 176 -7.53 8.77 0.47
CA VAL A 176 -7.65 8.67 1.94
C VAL A 176 -6.92 7.43 2.45
N SER A 177 -5.99 7.63 3.39
CA SER A 177 -5.17 6.59 4.02
C SER A 177 -4.82 7.01 5.46
N THR A 178 -5.86 7.16 6.27
CA THR A 178 -5.78 7.62 7.67
C THR A 178 -5.88 6.48 8.68
N GLY A 179 -6.46 5.33 8.31
CA GLY A 179 -6.77 4.24 9.23
C GLY A 179 -7.79 4.66 10.29
N ARG A 180 -8.74 5.52 9.91
CA ARG A 180 -9.80 6.06 10.77
C ARG A 180 -11.14 5.96 10.04
N PRO A 181 -12.05 5.08 10.48
CA PRO A 181 -13.35 4.90 9.85
C PRO A 181 -14.12 6.21 9.73
N GLY A 182 -14.66 6.50 8.54
CA GLY A 182 -15.55 7.66 8.32
C GLY A 182 -14.89 9.03 8.55
N SER A 183 -13.56 9.12 8.39
CA SER A 183 -12.81 10.37 8.54
C SER A 183 -13.11 11.43 7.47
N ILE A 184 -13.66 11.01 6.33
CA ILE A 184 -14.09 11.88 5.23
C ILE A 184 -15.59 11.68 4.98
N THR A 185 -16.34 12.77 4.99
CA THR A 185 -17.80 12.83 4.77
C THR A 185 -18.15 13.52 3.44
N ALA A 186 -19.41 13.41 3.02
CA ALA A 186 -19.89 13.97 1.75
C ALA A 186 -19.60 15.47 1.55
N ASP A 187 -19.72 16.28 2.60
CA ASP A 187 -19.48 17.73 2.57
C ASP A 187 -17.99 18.12 2.45
N MET A 188 -17.09 17.14 2.59
CA MET A 188 -15.65 17.30 2.42
C MET A 188 -15.19 16.98 1.00
N VAL A 189 -16.08 16.49 0.13
CA VAL A 189 -15.76 15.99 -1.22
C VAL A 189 -16.25 16.97 -2.27
N LYS A 190 -15.39 17.26 -3.26
CA LYS A 190 -15.77 18.05 -4.43
C LYS A 190 -16.78 17.26 -5.29
N PRO A 191 -17.91 17.86 -5.71
CA PRO A 191 -18.82 17.21 -6.66
C PRO A 191 -18.09 16.76 -7.92
N GLY A 192 -18.25 15.49 -8.28
CA GLY A 192 -17.58 14.89 -9.43
C GLY A 192 -16.13 14.45 -9.20
N ALA A 193 -15.62 14.50 -7.97
CA ALA A 193 -14.28 14.02 -7.66
C ALA A 193 -14.12 12.51 -7.84
N ILE A 194 -12.89 12.10 -8.15
CA ILE A 194 -12.42 10.72 -8.04
C ILE A 194 -11.97 10.50 -6.61
N VAL A 195 -12.48 9.46 -5.95
CA VAL A 195 -12.20 9.19 -4.54
C VAL A 195 -11.63 7.77 -4.37
N LEU A 196 -10.43 7.68 -3.82
CA LEU A 196 -9.70 6.43 -3.60
C LEU A 196 -9.50 6.21 -2.09
N ASP A 197 -10.05 5.12 -1.57
CA ASP A 197 -10.02 4.74 -0.14
C ASP A 197 -9.05 3.57 0.07
N ALA A 198 -7.89 3.87 0.69
CA ALA A 198 -6.92 2.87 1.12
C ALA A 198 -7.12 2.44 2.58
N GLY A 199 -8.13 2.97 3.26
CA GLY A 199 -8.48 2.59 4.62
C GLY A 199 -8.91 1.14 4.68
N ILE A 200 -8.35 0.39 5.61
CA ILE A 200 -8.86 -0.92 6.01
C ILE A 200 -9.01 -0.90 7.53
N ASN A 201 -10.26 -0.82 7.98
CA ASN A 201 -10.61 -0.80 9.39
C ASN A 201 -11.60 -1.93 9.68
N THR A 202 -11.66 -2.35 10.95
CA THR A 202 -12.66 -3.31 11.42
C THR A 202 -13.58 -2.64 12.43
N VAL A 203 -14.87 -2.52 12.09
CA VAL A 203 -15.91 -1.97 12.96
C VAL A 203 -17.01 -3.01 13.10
N ASN A 204 -17.31 -3.44 14.33
CA ASN A 204 -18.32 -4.47 14.63
C ASN A 204 -18.15 -5.76 13.80
N GLY A 205 -16.89 -6.19 13.61
CA GLY A 205 -16.55 -7.39 12.82
C GLY A 205 -16.68 -7.23 11.29
N LYS A 206 -17.01 -6.03 10.80
CA LYS A 206 -17.08 -5.71 9.37
C LYS A 206 -15.88 -4.88 8.94
N VAL A 207 -15.34 -5.20 7.77
CA VAL A 207 -14.30 -4.40 7.12
C VAL A 207 -14.96 -3.14 6.54
N VAL A 208 -14.40 -1.97 6.85
CA VAL A 208 -14.86 -0.66 6.37
C VAL A 208 -13.66 0.23 6.02
N GLY A 209 -13.88 1.20 5.13
CA GLY A 209 -12.86 2.16 4.70
C GLY A 209 -12.69 3.35 5.64
N ASP A 210 -11.89 4.32 5.23
CA ASP A 210 -11.70 5.59 5.94
C ASP A 210 -12.77 6.63 5.57
N ILE A 211 -13.67 6.32 4.63
CA ILE A 211 -14.66 7.23 4.07
C ILE A 211 -16.08 6.81 4.46
N ASP A 212 -16.96 7.79 4.70
CA ASP A 212 -18.41 7.55 4.72
C ASP A 212 -18.91 7.23 3.30
N PHE A 213 -18.84 5.95 2.94
CA PHE A 213 -19.12 5.48 1.59
C PHE A 213 -20.52 5.86 1.11
N ALA A 214 -21.53 5.78 1.96
CA ALA A 214 -22.91 6.04 1.58
C ALA A 214 -23.12 7.51 1.17
N GLY A 215 -22.61 8.44 1.97
CA GLY A 215 -22.70 9.87 1.67
C GLY A 215 -21.82 10.27 0.48
N VAL A 216 -20.58 9.79 0.43
CA VAL A 216 -19.61 10.21 -0.61
C VAL A 216 -19.97 9.65 -1.98
N LYS A 217 -20.59 8.47 -2.06
CA LYS A 217 -21.04 7.88 -3.32
C LYS A 217 -22.03 8.78 -4.08
N GLU A 218 -22.82 9.58 -3.38
CA GLU A 218 -23.79 10.51 -4.00
C GLU A 218 -23.13 11.79 -4.56
N VAL A 219 -21.85 12.03 -4.26
CA VAL A 219 -21.11 13.25 -4.62
C VAL A 219 -19.98 12.97 -5.61
N ALA A 220 -19.24 11.89 -5.39
CA ALA A 220 -18.09 11.50 -6.21
C ALA A 220 -18.52 10.97 -7.58
N SER A 221 -17.72 11.23 -8.63
CA SER A 221 -17.90 10.58 -9.94
C SER A 221 -17.38 9.15 -9.93
N PHE A 222 -16.39 8.86 -9.08
CA PHE A 222 -15.80 7.55 -8.90
C PHE A 222 -15.42 7.34 -7.44
N LEU A 223 -15.70 6.16 -6.88
CA LEU A 223 -15.37 5.82 -5.50
C LEU A 223 -14.97 4.35 -5.40
N THR A 224 -13.78 4.07 -4.88
CA THR A 224 -13.37 2.68 -4.61
C THR A 224 -14.13 2.09 -3.41
N PRO A 225 -14.69 0.87 -3.52
CA PRO A 225 -15.39 0.24 -2.40
C PRO A 225 -14.42 -0.33 -1.36
N VAL A 226 -14.85 -0.35 -0.10
CA VAL A 226 -14.18 -1.09 0.97
C VAL A 226 -15.21 -1.94 1.74
N PRO A 227 -15.05 -3.28 1.77
CA PRO A 227 -14.02 -4.09 1.11
C PRO A 227 -14.25 -4.21 -0.40
N GLY A 228 -13.27 -4.76 -1.13
CA GLY A 228 -13.40 -5.13 -2.55
C GLY A 228 -12.80 -4.16 -3.56
N GLY A 229 -12.25 -3.03 -3.11
CA GLY A 229 -11.51 -2.08 -3.94
C GLY A 229 -10.02 -2.38 -3.99
N LEU A 230 -9.20 -1.56 -3.30
CA LEU A 230 -7.74 -1.60 -3.43
C LEU A 230 -7.09 -2.87 -2.87
N GLY A 231 -7.61 -3.44 -1.77
CA GLY A 231 -6.96 -4.56 -1.06
C GLY A 231 -6.61 -5.78 -1.94
N PRO A 232 -7.54 -6.34 -2.71
CA PRO A 232 -7.24 -7.44 -3.65
C PRO A 232 -6.21 -7.06 -4.72
N LEU A 233 -6.21 -5.80 -5.18
CA LEU A 233 -5.27 -5.31 -6.19
C LEU A 233 -3.86 -5.17 -5.63
N THR A 234 -3.70 -4.77 -4.37
CA THR A 234 -2.39 -4.72 -3.70
C THR A 234 -1.66 -6.07 -3.79
N HIS A 235 -2.36 -7.19 -3.56
CA HIS A 235 -1.75 -8.52 -3.72
C HIS A 235 -1.33 -8.82 -5.17
N LEU A 236 -2.13 -8.38 -6.14
CA LEU A 236 -1.79 -8.55 -7.56
C LEU A 236 -0.59 -7.69 -7.95
N MET A 237 -0.42 -6.51 -7.36
CA MET A 237 0.76 -5.67 -7.59
C MET A 237 2.02 -6.35 -7.06
N LEU A 238 2.00 -6.94 -5.87
CA LEU A 238 3.16 -7.71 -5.35
C LEU A 238 3.56 -8.85 -6.29
N ILE A 239 2.58 -9.60 -6.81
CA ILE A 239 2.82 -10.66 -7.80
C ILE A 239 3.40 -10.07 -9.09
N ARG A 240 2.83 -8.98 -9.59
CA ARG A 240 3.29 -8.29 -10.80
C ARG A 240 4.73 -7.79 -10.64
N HIS A 241 5.07 -7.19 -9.50
CA HIS A 241 6.42 -6.72 -9.18
C HIS A 241 7.41 -7.90 -9.20
N THR A 242 7.03 -9.03 -8.60
CA THR A 242 7.86 -10.25 -8.58
C THR A 242 8.12 -10.80 -9.99
N LEU A 243 7.13 -10.69 -10.89
CA LEU A 243 7.23 -11.23 -12.26
C LEU A 243 7.93 -10.29 -13.23
N LEU A 244 7.74 -8.97 -13.08
CA LEU A 244 8.15 -7.98 -14.07
C LEU A 244 9.35 -7.13 -13.62
N GLY A 245 9.67 -7.14 -12.33
CA GLY A 245 10.71 -6.29 -11.76
C GLY A 245 10.23 -4.86 -11.45
N PRO A 246 11.18 -3.94 -11.16
CA PRO A 246 10.89 -2.56 -10.75
C PRO A 246 10.25 -1.72 -11.87
N GLN A 247 9.45 -0.72 -11.49
CA GLN A 247 8.81 0.24 -12.40
C GLN A 247 9.72 1.37 -12.85
#